data_AF-A0A136Q628-F1
#
_entry.id   AF-A0A136Q628-F1
#
_cell.length_a   1.000
_cell.length_b   1.000
_cell.length_c   1.000
_cell.angle_alpha   90.00
_cell.angle_beta   90.00
_cell.angle_gamma   90.00
#
_symmetry.space_group_name_H-M   'P 1'
#
loop_
_entity.id
_entity.type
_entity.pdbx_description
1 polymer ?
#
loop_
_entity_poly.entity_id
_entity_poly.type
_entity_poly.pdbx_seq_one_letter_code
_entity_poly.pdbx_strand_id
1 'polypeptide(L)' 'MKVNSEEKKRGALNELDKKMREFARERETLNQMSSERIALGKPLTDVALLKQNKTCGEIGASITRLQEFLDEIEGD' A
#
# COMPACT_ATOMS: atom_id res chain seq x y z
N MET A 1 -7.75 20.28 -24.36
CA MET A 1 -7.13 20.06 -23.04
C MET A 1 -7.70 18.86 -22.27
N LYS A 2 -8.94 18.38 -22.52
CA LYS A 2 -9.55 17.23 -21.80
C LYS A 2 -8.83 15.87 -21.94
N VAL A 3 -8.26 15.57 -23.12
CA VAL A 3 -7.58 14.28 -23.39
C VAL A 3 -6.41 13.99 -22.44
N ASN A 4 -5.72 15.03 -21.98
CA ASN A 4 -4.56 14.90 -21.07
C ASN A 4 -4.99 14.61 -19.62
N SER A 5 -6.19 15.01 -19.21
CA SER A 5 -6.71 14.74 -17.85
C SER A 5 -7.16 13.28 -17.71
N GLU A 6 -7.90 12.76 -18.71
CA GLU A 6 -8.35 11.36 -18.68
C GLU A 6 -7.19 10.36 -18.74
N GLU A 7 -6.14 10.67 -19.50
CA GLU A 7 -4.96 9.80 -19.58
C GLU A 7 -4.18 9.77 -18.25
N LYS A 8 -4.03 10.92 -17.59
CA LYS A 8 -3.44 11.01 -16.24
C LYS A 8 -4.27 10.25 -15.21
N LYS A 9 -5.60 10.42 -15.24
CA LYS A 9 -6.53 9.69 -14.37
C LYS A 9 -6.40 8.19 -14.54
N ARG A 10 -6.41 7.70 -15.78
CA ARG A 10 -6.23 6.27 -16.09
C ARG A 10 -4.89 5.75 -15.59
N GLY A 11 -3.81 6.53 -15.78
CA GLY A 11 -2.49 6.19 -15.26
C GLY A 11 -2.47 6.05 -13.74
N ALA A 12 -3.05 7.02 -13.03
CA ALA A 12 -3.13 7.00 -11.57
C ALA A 12 -4.01 5.87 -11.02
N LEU A 13 -5.15 5.57 -11.68
CA LEU A 13 -5.99 4.42 -11.33
C LEU A 13 -5.26 3.08 -11.48
N ASN A 14 -4.49 2.92 -12.55
CA ASN A 14 -3.68 1.71 -12.76
C ASN A 14 -2.58 1.55 -11.71
N GLU A 15 -1.90 2.64 -11.36
CA GLU A 15 -0.88 2.60 -10.30
C GLU A 15 -1.51 2.37 -8.92
N LEU A 16 -2.70 2.93 -8.65
CA LEU A 16 -3.47 2.68 -7.44
C LEU A 16 -3.84 1.19 -7.31
N ASP A 17 -4.39 0.57 -8.35
CA ASP A 17 -4.72 -0.89 -8.34
C ASP A 17 -3.47 -1.72 -8.06
N LYS A 18 -2.36 -1.41 -8.73
CA LYS A 18 -1.08 -2.10 -8.53
C LYS A 18 -0.59 -1.96 -7.09
N LYS A 19 -0.64 -0.75 -6.52
CA LYS A 19 -0.23 -0.49 -5.12
C LYS A 19 -1.15 -1.18 -4.12
N MET A 20 -2.45 -1.24 -4.38
CA MET A 20 -3.42 -1.98 -3.55
C MET A 20 -3.13 -3.48 -3.54
N ARG A 21 -2.81 -4.07 -4.71
CA ARG A 21 -2.40 -5.48 -4.79
C ARG A 21 -1.06 -5.74 -4.10
N GLU A 22 -0.10 -4.83 -4.25
CA GLU A 22 1.19 -4.89 -3.54
C GLU A 22 0.96 -4.86 -2.02
N PHE A 23 0.19 -3.90 -1.52
CA PHE A 23 -0.15 -3.78 -0.11
C PHE A 23 -0.84 -5.03 0.44
N ALA A 24 -1.79 -5.61 -0.31
CA ALA A 24 -2.48 -6.82 0.10
C ALA A 24 -1.50 -7.99 0.32
N ARG A 25 -0.55 -8.18 -0.60
CA ARG A 25 0.49 -9.23 -0.49
C ARG A 25 1.44 -8.97 0.68
N GLU A 26 1.94 -7.75 0.83
CA GLU A 26 2.87 -7.43 1.92
C GLU A 26 2.21 -7.54 3.30
N ARG A 27 0.91 -7.20 3.39
CA ARG A 27 0.11 -7.36 4.61
C ARG A 27 -0.13 -8.84 4.95
N GLU A 28 -0.36 -9.69 3.95
CA GLU A 28 -0.45 -11.14 4.15
C GLU A 28 0.87 -11.70 4.69
N THR A 29 2.00 -11.31 4.12
CA THR A 29 3.34 -11.66 4.64
C THR A 29 3.52 -11.22 6.08
N LEU A 30 3.15 -9.97 6.43
CA LEU A 30 3.25 -9.47 7.80
C LEU A 30 2.38 -10.28 8.78
N ASN A 31 1.17 -10.66 8.35
CA ASN A 31 0.26 -11.47 9.16
C ASN A 31 0.83 -12.88 9.41
N GLN A 32 1.41 -13.49 8.38
CA GLN A 32 2.07 -14.79 8.49
C GLN A 32 3.26 -14.72 9.46
N MET A 33 4.13 -13.72 9.30
CA MET A 33 5.27 -13.48 10.20
C MET A 33 4.80 -13.29 11.65
N SER A 34 3.75 -12.50 11.86
CA SER A 34 3.21 -12.24 13.20
C SER A 34 2.64 -13.52 13.82
N SER A 35 1.92 -14.31 13.03
CA SER A 35 1.32 -15.58 13.49
C SER A 35 2.38 -16.61 13.88
N GLU A 36 3.44 -16.74 13.09
CA GLU A 36 4.58 -17.61 13.40
C GLU A 36 5.28 -17.19 14.70
N ARG A 37 5.45 -15.89 14.92
CA ARG A 37 6.06 -15.38 16.16
C ARG A 37 5.19 -15.66 17.38
N ILE A 38 3.88 -15.45 17.27
CA ILE A 38 2.93 -15.77 18.34
C ILE A 38 2.97 -17.27 18.66
N ALA A 39 2.95 -18.14 17.64
CA ALA A 39 3.01 -19.59 17.83
C ALA A 39 4.31 -20.06 18.52
N LEU A 40 5.42 -19.36 18.26
CA LEU A 40 6.72 -19.64 18.88
C LEU A 40 6.94 -18.94 20.23
N GLY A 41 5.95 -18.18 20.74
CA GLY A 41 6.11 -17.37 21.96
C GLY A 41 7.18 -16.27 21.83
N LYS A 42 7.46 -15.82 20.60
CA LYS A 42 8.46 -14.79 20.31
C LYS A 42 7.81 -13.41 20.27
N PRO A 43 8.55 -12.34 20.64
CA PRO A 43 8.03 -10.98 20.59
C PRO A 43 7.79 -10.51 19.15
N LEU A 44 6.83 -9.61 18.97
CA LEU A 44 6.51 -8.93 17.71
C LEU A 44 7.36 -7.68 17.45
N THR A 45 8.54 -7.59 18.07
CA THR A 45 9.42 -6.43 18.02
C THR A 45 10.74 -6.72 17.32
N ASP A 46 10.87 -7.89 16.68
CA ASP A 46 12.08 -8.22 15.97
C ASP A 46 12.23 -7.39 14.69
N VAL A 47 13.50 -7.14 14.33
CA VAL A 47 13.86 -6.22 13.24
C VAL A 47 13.22 -6.60 11.91
N ALA A 48 13.04 -7.90 11.62
CA ALA A 48 12.44 -8.33 10.36
C ALA A 48 10.94 -7.96 10.30
N LEU A 49 10.20 -8.22 11.38
CA LEU A 49 8.78 -7.88 11.47
C LEU A 49 8.57 -6.35 11.45
N LEU A 50 9.40 -5.59 12.17
CA LEU A 50 9.33 -4.13 12.14
C LEU A 50 9.64 -3.55 10.75
N LYS A 51 10.61 -4.13 10.02
CA LYS A 51 10.90 -3.74 8.64
C LYS A 51 9.70 -4.02 7.73
N GLN A 52 9.11 -5.21 7.83
CA GLN A 52 7.94 -5.57 7.04
C GLN A 52 6.74 -4.66 7.33
N ASN A 53 6.52 -4.33 8.60
CA ASN A 53 5.49 -3.37 9.01
C ASN A 53 5.74 -1.98 8.42
N LYS A 54 7.00 -1.52 8.41
CA LYS A 54 7.39 -0.26 7.77
C LYS A 54 7.10 -0.28 6.26
N THR A 55 7.43 -1.37 5.57
CA THR A 55 7.13 -1.55 4.14
C THR A 55 5.63 -1.43 3.87
N CYS A 56 4.79 -2.10 4.68
CA CYS A 56 3.34 -1.94 4.57
C CYS A 56 2.91 -0.47 4.77
N GLY A 57 3.46 0.22 5.77
CA GLY A 57 3.16 1.63 6.03
C GLY A 57 3.54 2.56 4.88
N GLU A 58 4.70 2.34 4.25
CA GLU A 58 5.17 3.15 3.10
C GLU A 58 4.29 2.95 1.85
N ILE A 59 3.83 1.72 1.62
CA ILE A 59 2.87 1.44 0.53
C ILE A 59 1.52 2.09 0.83
N GLY A 60 1.03 1.96 2.07
CA GLY A 60 -0.22 2.60 2.52
C GLY A 60 -0.21 4.11 2.34
N ALA A 61 0.87 4.79 2.72
CA ALA A 61 1.03 6.22 2.50
C ALA A 61 1.01 6.59 1.00
N SER A 62 1.57 5.72 0.15
CA SER A 62 1.58 5.92 -1.30
C SER A 62 0.18 5.76 -1.91
N ILE A 63 -0.62 4.82 -1.40
CA ILE A 63 -2.03 4.62 -1.77
C ILE A 63 -2.84 5.88 -1.42
N THR A 64 -2.72 6.39 -0.19
CA THR A 64 -3.44 7.60 0.24
C THR A 64 -3.13 8.79 -0.66
N ARG A 65 -1.86 9.03 -0.98
CA ARG A 65 -1.48 10.12 -1.90
C ARG A 65 -2.03 9.94 -3.31
N LEU A 66 -2.11 8.71 -3.81
CA LEU A 66 -2.71 8.44 -5.12
C LEU A 66 -4.22 8.66 -5.12
N GLN A 67 -4.90 8.35 -4.01
CA GLN A 67 -6.33 8.63 -3.84
C GLN A 67 -6.58 10.13 -3.79
N GLU A 68 -5.82 10.88 -2.98
CA GLU A 68 -5.88 12.34 -2.91
C GLU A 68 -5.68 12.98 -4.30
N PHE A 69 -4.67 12.51 -5.05
CA PHE A 69 -4.42 12.99 -6.42
C PHE A 69 -5.57 12.68 -7.39
N LEU A 70 -6.24 11.52 -7.24
CA LEU A 70 -7.40 11.17 -8.07
C LEU A 70 -8.62 12.03 -7.72
N ASP A 71 -8.84 12.31 -6.44
CA ASP A 71 -9.90 13.17 -5.96
C ASP A 71 -9.71 14.61 -6.48
N GLU A 72 -8.48 15.11 -6.52
CA GLU A 72 -8.13 16.41 -7.13
C GLU A 72 -8.45 16.46 -8.64
N ILE A 73 -8.27 15.36 -9.37
CA ILE A 73 -8.63 15.30 -10.80
C ILE A 73 -10.15 15.25 -11.00
N GLU A 74 -10.90 14.64 -10.09
CA GLU A 74 -12.36 14.51 -10.19
C GLU A 74 -13.13 15.74 -9.68
N GLY A 75 -12.51 16.55 -8.82
CA GLY A 75 -13.07 17.78 -8.26
C GLY A 75 -12.97 19.03 -9.15
N ASP A 76 -12.21 18.96 -10.26
CA ASP A 76 -12.06 19.98 -11.32
C ASP A 76 -12.96 19.70 -12.54
#